data_AF-A0A975HTN8-F1
#
_entry.id   AF-A0A975HTN8-F1
#
_cell.length_a   1.000
_cell.length_b   1.000
_cell.length_c   1.000
_cell.angle_alpha   90.00
_cell.angle_beta   90.00
_cell.angle_gamma   90.00
#
_symmetry.space_group_name_H-M   'P 1'
#
loop_
_entity.id
_entity.type
_entity.pdbx_description
1 polymer ?
#
loop_
_entity_poly.entity_id
_entity_poly.type
_entity_poly.pdbx_seq_one_letter_code
_entity_poly.pdbx_strand_id
1 'polypeptide(L)'
;MTRHPARDRGESGALLLLQLGAHPEEIAATRLAECVEGGAFFLDFSRPLGRLRWCGAWNRWLGLTMSLLVPVVHQGEHPGRRVIAVDRGDPYFAELQRLWKARHPSARPVPAVPVDAGRIDADFATQFPHDTGQAAST
;
A
#
# COMPACT_ATOMS: atom_id res chain seq x y z
N MET A 1 23.41 -21.39 -7.50
CA MET A 1 22.82 -20.63 -8.63
C MET A 1 21.32 -20.54 -8.38
N THR A 2 20.87 -19.49 -7.71
CA THR A 2 19.44 -19.27 -7.43
C THR A 2 19.03 -18.07 -8.25
N ARG A 3 18.42 -18.32 -9.41
CA ARG A 3 17.79 -17.28 -10.23
C ARG A 3 16.55 -16.81 -9.46
N HIS A 4 16.64 -15.65 -8.81
CA HIS A 4 15.43 -14.92 -8.43
C HIS A 4 14.87 -14.26 -9.69
N PRO A 5 13.54 -14.30 -9.89
CA PRO A 5 12.92 -13.89 -11.14
C PRO A 5 13.22 -12.41 -11.36
N ALA A 6 13.66 -12.10 -12.58
CA ALA A 6 13.59 -10.76 -13.12
C ALA A 6 12.17 -10.27 -12.84
N ARG A 7 12.07 -9.23 -11.99
CA ARG A 7 10.83 -8.51 -11.75
C ARG A 7 10.32 -8.12 -13.13
N ASP A 8 9.23 -8.76 -13.54
CA ASP A 8 8.55 -8.41 -14.77
C ASP A 8 8.29 -6.92 -14.66
N ARG A 9 8.96 -6.14 -15.52
CA ARG A 9 8.78 -4.69 -15.60
C ARG A 9 7.48 -4.41 -16.37
N GLY A 10 6.45 -5.23 -16.10
CA GLY A 10 5.08 -5.01 -16.51
C GLY A 10 4.62 -3.75 -15.80
N GLU A 11 4.04 -2.85 -16.56
CA GLU A 11 3.56 -1.54 -16.16
C GLU A 11 2.68 -1.65 -14.92
N SER A 12 3.30 -1.58 -13.75
CA SER A 12 2.60 -1.36 -12.49
C SER A 12 2.00 0.02 -12.62
N GLY A 13 0.68 0.10 -12.83
CA GLY A 13 -0.04 1.37 -12.91
C GLY A 13 0.41 2.29 -11.77
N ALA A 14 0.67 3.56 -12.09
CA ALA A 14 1.12 4.52 -11.10
C ALA A 14 0.12 4.60 -9.94
N LEU A 15 0.63 4.70 -8.71
CA LEU A 15 -0.23 4.93 -7.56
C LEU A 15 -0.99 6.24 -7.76
N LEU A 16 -2.28 6.25 -7.46
CA LEU A 16 -3.08 7.46 -7.32
C LEU A 16 -3.50 7.62 -5.87
N LEU A 17 -3.35 8.84 -5.37
CA LEU A 17 -3.83 9.24 -4.04
C LEU A 17 -5.03 10.19 -4.21
N LEU A 18 -6.16 9.81 -3.62
CA LEU A 18 -7.43 10.53 -3.73
C LEU A 18 -7.94 10.93 -2.35
N GLN A 19 -8.53 12.13 -2.24
CA GLN A 19 -9.38 12.47 -1.09
C GLN A 19 -10.82 12.21 -1.46
N LEU A 20 -11.49 11.36 -0.70
CA LEU A 20 -12.90 11.02 -0.93
C LEU A 20 -13.76 11.96 -0.07
N GLY A 21 -14.81 12.56 -0.65
CA GLY A 21 -15.67 13.52 0.08
C GLY A 21 -16.35 12.93 1.32
N ALA A 22 -16.62 11.63 1.32
CA ALA A 22 -17.16 10.91 2.48
C ALA A 22 -16.11 10.67 3.61
N HIS A 23 -14.82 10.79 3.29
CA HIS A 23 -13.69 10.51 4.19
C HIS A 23 -12.60 11.60 4.05
N PRO A 24 -12.89 12.87 4.41
CA PRO A 24 -11.99 14.01 4.12
C PRO A 24 -10.62 13.93 4.81
N GLU A 25 -10.54 13.22 5.93
CA GLU A 25 -9.29 13.06 6.71
C GLU A 25 -8.46 11.85 6.25
N GLU A 26 -9.06 10.92 5.51
CA GLU A 26 -8.40 9.72 5.00
C GLU A 26 -7.89 9.96 3.57
N ILE A 27 -6.81 9.28 3.21
CA ILE A 27 -6.22 9.36 1.87
C ILE A 27 -6.42 7.99 1.23
N ALA A 28 -7.26 7.93 0.20
CA ALA A 28 -7.49 6.71 -0.56
C ALA A 28 -6.32 6.45 -1.51
N ALA A 29 -6.00 5.18 -1.69
CA ALA A 29 -4.96 4.69 -2.57
C ALA A 29 -5.59 3.71 -3.57
N THR A 30 -5.25 3.86 -4.85
CA THR A 30 -5.65 2.94 -5.92
C THR A 30 -4.60 2.98 -7.04
N ARG A 31 -4.53 1.92 -7.85
CA ARG A 31 -3.79 1.95 -9.13
C ARG A 31 -4.72 1.98 -10.35
N LEU A 32 -6.02 2.06 -10.10
CA LEU A 32 -7.05 2.31 -11.11
C LEU A 32 -7.30 3.81 -11.23
N ALA A 33 -8.00 4.26 -12.28
CA ALA A 33 -8.40 5.66 -12.42
C ALA A 33 -9.33 6.14 -11.29
N GLU A 34 -10.10 5.22 -10.70
CA GLU A 34 -11.03 5.48 -9.59
C GLU A 34 -11.02 4.33 -8.58
N CYS A 35 -11.47 4.60 -7.35
CA CYS A 35 -11.65 3.55 -6.35
C CYS A 35 -12.89 2.71 -6.68
N VAL A 36 -12.85 1.43 -6.32
CA VAL A 36 -14.05 0.58 -6.37
C VAL A 36 -15.10 1.11 -5.40
N GLU A 37 -16.35 1.24 -5.85
CA GLU A 37 -17.45 1.72 -5.01
C GLU A 37 -17.64 0.81 -3.79
N GLY A 38 -17.54 1.39 -2.59
CA GLY A 38 -17.60 0.62 -1.34
C GLY A 38 -16.40 -0.30 -1.09
N GLY A 39 -15.35 -0.20 -1.92
CA GLY A 39 -14.15 -1.03 -1.89
C GLY A 39 -12.87 -0.24 -1.64
N ALA A 40 -12.95 1.01 -1.15
CA ALA A 40 -11.79 1.89 -1.05
C ALA A 40 -10.74 1.39 -0.05
N PHE A 41 -9.47 1.54 -0.43
CA PHE A 41 -8.32 1.33 0.46
C PHE A 41 -7.73 2.67 0.85
N PHE A 42 -7.50 2.88 2.15
CA PHE A 42 -6.90 4.09 2.69
C PHE A 42 -5.47 3.82 3.18
N LEU A 43 -4.63 4.85 3.19
CA LEU A 43 -3.30 4.79 3.80
C LEU A 43 -3.43 4.52 5.31
N ASP A 44 -2.77 3.47 5.80
CA ASP A 44 -2.85 3.06 7.20
C ASP A 44 -1.68 3.63 8.03
N PHE A 45 -1.85 4.85 8.53
CA PHE A 45 -0.87 5.54 9.37
C PHE A 45 -0.77 4.97 10.80
N SER A 46 -1.56 3.97 11.17
CA SER A 46 -1.37 3.23 12.43
C SER A 46 -0.19 2.27 12.35
N ARG A 47 0.26 1.94 11.13
CA ARG A 47 1.34 1.00 10.85
C ARG A 47 2.56 1.72 10.27
N PRO A 48 3.80 1.27 10.60
CA PRO A 48 5.01 1.90 10.11
C PRO A 48 5.19 1.69 8.61
N LEU A 49 5.74 2.71 7.94
CA LEU A 49 6.15 2.62 6.54
C LEU A 49 7.39 1.70 6.41
N GLY A 50 7.24 0.60 5.69
CA GLY A 50 8.36 -0.28 5.39
C GLY A 50 9.23 0.25 4.25
N ARG A 51 10.50 -0.16 4.22
CA ARG A 51 11.48 0.23 3.20
C ARG A 51 12.20 -1.00 2.67
N LEU A 52 12.30 -1.11 1.36
CA LEU A 52 13.13 -2.10 0.67
C LEU A 52 14.35 -1.40 0.08
N ARG A 53 15.55 -1.84 0.47
CA ARG A 53 16.82 -1.25 0.06
C ARG A 53 17.61 -2.21 -0.82
N TRP A 54 18.40 -1.64 -1.72
CA TRP A 54 19.34 -2.35 -2.57
C TRP A 54 20.78 -1.91 -2.29
N CYS A 55 21.67 -2.88 -2.05
CA CYS A 55 23.13 -2.70 -2.04
C CYS A 55 23.86 -3.89 -2.69
N GLY A 56 23.44 -4.32 -3.88
CA GLY A 56 23.94 -5.53 -4.55
C GLY A 56 23.20 -6.82 -4.15
N ALA A 57 22.47 -6.76 -3.03
CA ALA A 57 21.38 -7.67 -2.67
C ALA A 57 20.25 -6.86 -2.02
N TRP A 58 19.03 -7.39 -2.03
CA TRP A 58 17.89 -6.82 -1.31
C TRP A 58 18.10 -6.97 0.19
N ASN A 59 18.01 -5.87 0.93
CA ASN A 59 18.07 -5.90 2.39
C ASN A 59 17.22 -4.77 2.99
N ARG A 60 17.00 -4.82 4.31
CA ARG A 60 16.16 -3.85 5.04
C ARG A 60 16.96 -2.69 5.68
N TRP A 61 18.29 -2.79 5.77
CA TRP A 61 19.11 -1.97 6.67
C TRP A 61 20.08 -1.02 5.95
N LEU A 62 20.76 -1.47 4.89
CA LEU A 62 21.86 -0.76 4.22
C LEU A 62 21.59 -0.63 2.71
N GLY A 63 21.77 0.58 2.17
CA GLY A 63 21.63 0.84 0.74
C GLY A 63 20.51 1.81 0.38
N LEU A 64 20.36 2.03 -0.93
CA LEU A 64 19.40 2.96 -1.50
C LEU A 64 17.99 2.38 -1.37
N THR A 65 17.06 3.17 -0.84
CA THR A 65 15.65 2.76 -0.77
C THR A 65 15.09 2.76 -2.18
N MET A 66 14.79 1.57 -2.69
CA MET A 66 14.26 1.35 -4.04
C MET A 66 12.75 1.25 -4.06
N SER A 67 12.14 0.79 -2.96
CA SER A 67 10.68 0.71 -2.84
C SER A 67 10.24 0.98 -1.39
N LEU A 68 9.04 1.53 -1.25
CA LEU A 68 8.30 1.59 0.01
C LEU A 68 7.34 0.41 0.09
N LEU A 69 7.15 -0.08 1.31
CA LEU A 69 6.07 -1.00 1.65
C LEU A 69 5.05 -0.18 2.43
N VAL A 70 3.96 0.18 1.76
CA VAL A 70 2.95 1.13 2.21
C VAL A 70 1.78 0.36 2.81
N PRO A 71 1.55 0.42 4.13
CA PRO A 71 0.35 -0.12 4.73
C PRO A 71 -0.91 0.54 4.16
N VAL A 72 -1.85 -0.29 3.74
CA VAL A 72 -3.18 0.14 3.34
C VAL A 72 -4.22 -0.67 4.08
N VAL A 73 -5.40 -0.09 4.23
CA VAL A 73 -6.50 -0.71 4.94
C VAL A 73 -7.82 -0.44 4.24
N HIS A 74 -8.65 -1.47 4.15
CA HIS A 74 -9.96 -1.33 3.55
C HIS A 74 -10.90 -0.47 4.42
N GLN A 75 -11.83 0.24 3.79
CA GLN A 75 -12.82 1.07 4.47
C GLN A 75 -13.64 0.32 5.55
N GLY A 76 -13.87 -0.98 5.34
CA GLY A 76 -14.59 -1.86 6.27
C GLY A 76 -13.69 -2.81 7.08
N GLU A 77 -12.37 -2.66 7.04
CA GLU A 77 -11.41 -3.53 7.73
C GLU A 77 -10.86 -2.88 9.01
N HIS A 78 -10.81 -3.63 10.11
CA HIS A 78 -10.06 -3.26 11.31
C HIS A 78 -9.63 -4.51 12.12
N PRO A 79 -8.34 -4.74 12.40
CA PRO A 79 -7.17 -3.96 11.97
C PRO A 79 -6.76 -4.25 10.52
N GLY A 80 -6.09 -3.28 9.87
CA GLY A 80 -5.57 -3.43 8.52
C GLY A 80 -4.36 -4.36 8.42
N ARG A 81 -4.34 -5.22 7.39
CA ARG A 81 -3.24 -6.20 7.19
C ARG A 81 -2.46 -6.01 5.90
N ARG A 82 -3.04 -5.33 4.92
CA ARG A 82 -2.50 -5.26 3.55
C ARG A 82 -1.39 -4.23 3.40
N VAL A 83 -0.55 -4.44 2.41
CA VAL A 83 0.61 -3.63 2.08
C VAL A 83 0.74 -3.60 0.57
N ILE A 84 1.04 -2.43 0.01
CA ILE A 84 1.37 -2.26 -1.40
C ILE A 84 2.84 -1.85 -1.54
N ALA A 85 3.50 -2.29 -2.61
CA ALA A 85 4.81 -1.81 -2.97
C ALA A 85 4.70 -0.52 -3.78
N VAL A 86 5.53 0.47 -3.47
CA VAL A 86 5.64 1.71 -4.26
C VAL A 86 7.11 1.94 -4.59
N ASP A 87 7.45 1.84 -5.87
CA ASP A 87 8.83 1.97 -6.33
C ASP A 87 9.29 3.42 -6.34
N ARG A 88 10.61 3.63 -6.25
CA ARG A 88 11.24 4.97 -6.24
C ARG A 88 10.88 5.83 -7.44
N GLY A 89 10.51 5.22 -8.56
CA GLY A 89 10.07 5.91 -9.77
C GLY A 89 8.61 6.39 -9.73
N ASP A 90 7.83 5.98 -8.73
CA ASP A 90 6.45 6.42 -8.57
C ASP A 90 6.39 7.90 -8.14
N PRO A 91 5.51 8.72 -8.74
CA PRO A 91 5.40 10.14 -8.43
C PRO A 91 5.08 10.44 -6.96
N TYR A 92 4.40 9.53 -6.26
CA TYR A 92 4.04 9.70 -4.85
C TYR A 92 5.09 9.15 -3.88
N PHE A 93 6.19 8.57 -4.34
CA PHE A 93 7.20 7.97 -3.47
C PHE A 93 7.69 8.93 -2.37
N ALA A 94 8.09 10.15 -2.74
CA ALA A 94 8.57 11.15 -1.79
C ALA A 94 7.42 11.68 -0.90
N GLU A 95 6.22 11.82 -1.48
CA GLU A 95 5.04 12.28 -0.77
C GLU A 95 4.63 11.31 0.34
N LEU A 96 4.63 10.01 0.06
CA LEU A 96 4.35 8.98 1.06
C LEU A 96 5.34 9.04 2.23
N GLN A 97 6.62 9.25 1.97
CA GLN A 97 7.60 9.44 3.06
C GLN A 97 7.27 10.66 3.92
N ARG A 98 6.85 11.77 3.29
CA ARG A 98 6.44 13.01 3.99
C ARG A 98 5.17 12.79 4.82
N LEU A 99 4.15 12.18 4.23
CA LEU A 99 2.88 11.88 4.90
C LEU A 99 3.10 10.99 6.13
N TRP A 100 3.91 9.93 6.01
CA TRP A 100 4.21 9.08 7.16
C TRP A 100 4.97 9.81 8.24
N LYS A 101 5.93 10.67 7.91
CA LYS A 101 6.62 11.49 8.91
C LYS A 101 5.65 12.43 9.65
N ALA A 102 4.64 12.95 8.96
CA ALA A 102 3.68 13.90 9.53
C ALA A 102 2.57 13.21 10.35
N ARG A 103 2.11 12.05 9.92
CA ARG A 103 0.89 11.42 10.45
C ARG A 103 1.13 10.15 11.26
N HIS A 104 2.27 9.46 11.12
CA HIS A 104 2.50 8.23 11.88
C HIS A 104 3.21 8.52 13.22
N PRO A 105 2.77 7.93 14.36
CA PRO A 105 1.62 7.02 14.46
C PRO A 105 0.28 7.77 14.60
N SER A 106 -0.76 7.32 13.90
CA SER A 106 -2.15 7.78 14.09
C SER A 106 -3.07 6.62 14.42
N ALA A 107 -3.95 6.81 15.41
CA ALA A 107 -5.00 5.85 15.70
C ALA A 107 -6.07 5.89 14.60
N ARG A 108 -6.54 4.72 14.16
CA ARG A 108 -7.64 4.62 13.21
C ARG A 108 -8.95 4.34 13.95
N PRO A 109 -10.06 5.01 13.58
CA PRO A 109 -11.38 4.67 14.10
C PRO A 109 -11.82 3.26 13.68
N VAL A 110 -12.68 2.64 14.49
CA VAL A 110 -13.34 1.39 14.14
C VAL A 110 -14.37 1.67 13.04
N PRO A 111 -14.40 0.88 11.94
CA PRO A 111 -15.36 1.08 10.86
C PRO A 111 -16.79 0.83 11.35
N ALA A 112 -17.73 1.65 10.86
CA ALA A 112 -19.15 1.53 11.24
C ALA A 112 -19.79 0.24 10.73
N VAL A 113 -19.36 -0.24 9.56
CA VAL A 113 -19.85 -1.48 8.94
C VAL A 113 -18.65 -2.36 8.59
N PRO A 114 -18.46 -3.48 9.31
CA PRO A 114 -17.45 -4.46 8.96
C PRO A 114 -17.74 -5.10 7.60
N VAL A 115 -16.70 -5.33 6.80
CA VAL A 115 -16.79 -6.04 5.53
C VAL A 115 -16.10 -7.40 5.65
N ASP A 116 -16.68 -8.42 5.02
CA ASP A 116 -16.13 -9.78 5.03
C ASP A 116 -14.74 -9.84 4.37
N ALA A 117 -13.86 -10.69 4.92
CA ALA A 117 -12.48 -10.82 4.48
C ALA A 117 -12.35 -11.20 3.00
N GLY A 118 -13.21 -12.10 2.50
CA GLY A 118 -13.16 -12.54 1.11
C GLY A 118 -13.50 -11.44 0.12
N ARG A 119 -14.43 -10.54 0.49
CA ARG A 119 -14.72 -9.34 -0.30
C ARG A 119 -13.53 -8.38 -0.30
N ILE A 120 -12.90 -8.17 0.86
CA ILE A 120 -11.73 -7.29 0.95
C ILE A 120 -10.57 -7.85 0.09
N ASP A 121 -10.37 -9.17 0.07
CA ASP A 121 -9.37 -9.81 -0.79
C ASP A 121 -9.66 -9.58 -2.28
N ALA A 122 -10.93 -9.72 -2.69
CA ALA A 122 -11.34 -9.46 -4.07
C ALA A 122 -11.14 -7.98 -4.47
N ASP A 123 -11.53 -7.05 -3.59
CA ASP A 123 -11.38 -5.61 -3.82
C ASP A 123 -9.89 -5.22 -3.88
N PHE A 124 -9.04 -5.86 -3.06
CA PHE A 124 -7.60 -5.65 -3.09
C PHE A 124 -6.98 -6.18 -4.37
N ALA A 125 -7.33 -7.39 -4.79
CA ALA A 125 -6.83 -7.97 -6.02
C ALA A 125 -7.23 -7.17 -7.27
N THR A 126 -8.41 -6.56 -7.23
CA THR A 126 -8.90 -5.68 -8.28
C THR A 126 -8.10 -4.38 -8.37
N GLN A 127 -7.82 -3.73 -7.24
CA GLN A 127 -7.13 -2.43 -7.21
C GLN A 127 -5.60 -2.51 -7.23
N PHE A 128 -5.03 -3.64 -6.79
CA PHE A 128 -3.59 -3.85 -6.66
C PHE A 128 -3.17 -5.24 -7.17
N PRO A 129 -3.41 -5.56 -8.46
CA PRO A 129 -3.19 -6.90 -8.99
C PRO A 129 -1.76 -7.41 -8.80
N HIS A 130 -0.76 -6.52 -8.81
CA HIS A 130 0.66 -6.86 -8.66
C HIS A 130 1.12 -7.06 -7.20
N ASP A 131 0.28 -6.71 -6.22
CA ASP A 131 0.60 -6.78 -4.80
C ASP A 131 -0.06 -8.00 -4.11
N THR A 132 -0.89 -8.75 -4.85
CA THR A 132 -1.60 -9.96 -4.39
C THR A 132 -0.68 -11.12 -4.00
N GLY A 133 0.57 -11.13 -4.45
CA GLY A 133 1.56 -12.18 -4.18
C GLY A 133 2.51 -11.92 -3.00
N GLN A 134 2.44 -10.76 -2.33
CA GLN A 134 3.34 -10.39 -1.22
C GLN A 134 2.78 -10.76 0.16
N ALA A 135 2.00 -11.83 0.25
CA ALA A 135 1.61 -12.39 1.54
C ALA A 135 2.85 -12.91 2.29
N ALA A 136 3.30 -12.11 3.26
CA ALA A 136 4.07 -12.48 4.44
C ALA A 136 5.22 -13.50 4.22
N SER A 137 6.40 -13.03 3.79
CA SER A 137 7.62 -13.68 4.28
C SER A 137 7.82 -13.21 5.72
N THR A 138 7.49 -14.12 6.64
CA THR A 138 7.67 -13.96 8.09
C THR A 138 9.14 -14.14 8.44
#